data_AF-A0A7V3E5F3-F1
#
_entry.id   AF-A0A7V3E5F3-F1
#
_cell.length_a   1.000
_cell.length_b   1.000
_cell.length_c   1.000
_cell.angle_alpha   90.00
_cell.angle_beta   90.00
_cell.angle_gamma   90.00
#
_symmetry.space_group_name_H-M   'P 1'
#
loop_
_entity.id
_entity.type
_entity.pdbx_description
1 polymer ?
#
loop_
_entity_poly.entity_id
_entity_poly.type
_entity_poly.pdbx_seq_one_letter_code
_entity_poly.pdbx_strand_id
1 'polypeptide(L)'
;MFCNIVFPIPLQQKFVYFLPEQIIKQFSNNEIRSLVGSRAIVDFGPKKDVIGVIVDVKEKVEFDKNIKPVKTIFDTKPLFSFEQLEFAKKIANKYFVSLGMVLNQFFPYEEKVKFTQSIIVSQNVKRVKLDVNVKYLEFIKDKKLLVFDTINEKFLFYTNIIFDIINKEKQLIILFPSNVYLIDFWKFLFKNINGESVLLV
;
A
#
# COMPACT_ATOMS: atom_id res chain seq x y z
N MET A 1 -20.43 -19.10 5.80
CA MET A 1 -19.31 -18.18 6.09
C MET A 1 -19.75 -16.76 5.80
N PHE A 2 -19.17 -15.81 6.52
CA PHE A 2 -19.51 -14.40 6.50
C PHE A 2 -18.24 -13.57 6.36
N CYS A 3 -18.36 -12.38 5.81
CA CYS A 3 -17.29 -11.40 5.76
C CYS A 3 -17.73 -10.09 6.40
N ASN A 4 -16.79 -9.46 7.08
CA ASN A 4 -16.91 -8.08 7.53
C ASN A 4 -16.37 -7.19 6.43
N ILE A 5 -17.22 -6.30 5.94
CA ILE A 5 -16.87 -5.34 4.89
C ILE A 5 -16.92 -3.93 5.48
N VAL A 6 -15.95 -3.10 5.08
CA VAL A 6 -15.95 -1.67 5.39
C VAL A 6 -16.11 -0.84 4.12
N PHE A 7 -16.72 0.32 4.28
CA PHE A 7 -16.96 1.28 3.21
C PHE A 7 -16.32 2.62 3.57
N PRO A 8 -15.99 3.47 2.59
CA PRO A 8 -15.31 4.74 2.82
C PRO A 8 -16.31 5.83 3.20
N ILE A 9 -17.09 5.54 4.24
CA ILE A 9 -18.10 6.41 4.84
C ILE A 9 -17.66 6.75 6.26
N PRO A 10 -18.10 7.88 6.83
CA PRO A 10 -17.74 8.33 8.17
C PRO A 10 -18.50 7.56 9.26
N LEU A 11 -18.48 6.23 9.18
CA LEU A 11 -19.14 5.36 10.14
C LEU A 11 -18.16 4.28 10.58
N GLN A 12 -17.84 4.29 11.88
CA GLN A 12 -16.83 3.42 12.47
C GLN A 12 -17.40 2.02 12.75
N GLN A 13 -17.93 1.37 11.71
CA GLN A 13 -18.54 0.06 11.82
C GLN A 13 -18.13 -0.87 10.67
N LYS A 14 -18.24 -2.17 10.95
CA LYS A 14 -18.08 -3.24 9.98
C LYS A 14 -19.45 -3.77 9.64
N PHE A 15 -19.68 -4.05 8.38
CA PHE A 15 -20.95 -4.58 7.89
C PHE A 15 -20.78 -6.05 7.57
N VAL A 16 -21.67 -6.87 8.11
CA VAL A 16 -21.64 -8.31 7.90
C VAL A 16 -22.39 -8.65 6.62
N TYR A 17 -21.74 -9.42 5.76
CA TYR A 17 -22.33 -10.01 4.56
C TYR A 17 -22.07 -11.51 4.56
N PHE A 18 -22.98 -12.30 3.98
CA PHE A 18 -22.73 -13.73 3.80
C PHE A 18 -22.02 -13.96 2.47
N LEU A 19 -21.12 -14.94 2.44
CA LEU A 19 -20.44 -15.39 1.23
C LEU A 19 -21.26 -16.52 0.59
N PRO A 20 -21.85 -16.33 -0.62
CA PRO A 20 -22.55 -17.41 -1.31
C PRO A 20 -21.63 -18.58 -1.66
N GLU A 21 -22.17 -19.80 -1.69
CA GLU A 21 -21.40 -21.00 -2.04
C GLU A 21 -20.72 -20.91 -3.41
N GLN A 22 -21.36 -20.23 -4.37
CA GLN A 22 -20.81 -20.04 -5.72
C GLN A 22 -19.49 -19.27 -5.70
N ILE A 23 -19.34 -18.31 -4.78
CA ILE A 23 -18.09 -17.58 -4.58
C ILE A 23 -17.11 -18.47 -3.84
N ILE A 24 -17.55 -19.14 -2.78
CA ILE A 24 -16.69 -20.03 -1.98
C ILE A 24 -16.02 -21.09 -2.86
N LYS A 25 -16.78 -21.72 -3.78
CA LYS A 25 -16.27 -22.75 -4.70
C LYS A 25 -15.19 -22.26 -5.67
N GLN A 26 -15.03 -20.95 -5.86
CA GLN A 26 -13.95 -20.38 -6.69
C GLN A 26 -12.60 -20.34 -5.96
N PHE A 27 -12.60 -20.53 -4.65
CA PHE A 27 -11.41 -20.49 -3.81
C PHE A 27 -11.28 -21.85 -3.11
N SER A 28 -10.06 -22.33 -2.92
CA SER A 28 -9.86 -23.53 -2.09
C SER A 28 -10.31 -23.24 -0.65
N ASN A 29 -10.75 -24.24 0.12
CA ASN A 29 -11.23 -24.03 1.51
C ASN A 29 -10.22 -23.28 2.41
N ASN A 30 -8.92 -23.45 2.17
CA ASN A 30 -7.85 -22.74 2.88
C ASN A 30 -7.57 -21.32 2.36
N GLU A 31 -8.11 -20.94 1.19
CA GLU A 31 -7.90 -19.64 0.53
C GLU A 31 -9.04 -18.66 0.79
N ILE A 32 -10.16 -19.05 1.41
CA ILE A 32 -11.25 -18.11 1.69
C ILE A 32 -10.78 -16.98 2.63
N ARG A 33 -9.85 -17.29 3.55
CA ARG A 33 -9.21 -16.26 4.39
C ARG A 33 -8.29 -15.31 3.60
N SER A 34 -7.83 -15.73 2.42
CA SER A 34 -7.07 -14.87 1.51
C SER A 34 -7.92 -13.78 0.88
N LEU A 35 -9.25 -13.78 1.06
CA LEU A 35 -10.12 -12.69 0.62
C LEU A 35 -9.99 -11.42 1.47
N VAL A 36 -9.37 -11.50 2.66
CA VAL A 36 -9.11 -10.33 3.50
C VAL A 36 -8.18 -9.38 2.77
N GLY A 37 -8.61 -8.12 2.63
CA GLY A 37 -7.94 -7.07 1.87
C GLY A 37 -8.43 -6.95 0.42
N SER A 38 -9.27 -7.86 -0.06
CA SER A 38 -9.90 -7.77 -1.39
C SER A 38 -11.13 -6.88 -1.38
N ARG A 39 -11.42 -6.27 -2.54
CA ARG A 39 -12.67 -5.56 -2.79
C ARG A 39 -13.80 -6.54 -3.11
N ALA A 40 -14.97 -6.25 -2.57
CA ALA A 40 -16.20 -7.00 -2.82
C ALA A 40 -17.31 -6.05 -3.28
N ILE A 41 -18.12 -6.52 -4.22
CA ILE A 41 -19.33 -5.82 -4.68
C ILE A 41 -20.53 -6.33 -3.90
N VAL A 42 -21.26 -5.39 -3.29
CA VAL A 42 -22.42 -5.65 -2.42
C VAL A 42 -23.49 -4.57 -2.60
N ASP A 43 -24.70 -4.86 -2.12
CA ASP A 43 -25.72 -3.84 -1.92
C ASP A 43 -25.55 -3.17 -0.55
N PHE A 44 -25.63 -1.85 -0.52
CA PHE A 44 -25.46 -1.06 0.70
C PHE A 44 -26.62 -0.07 0.88
N GLY A 45 -27.52 -0.37 1.83
CA GLY A 45 -28.79 0.35 1.95
C GLY A 45 -29.59 0.31 0.63
N PRO A 46 -29.99 1.48 0.07
CA PRO A 46 -30.63 1.59 -1.24
C PRO A 46 -29.64 1.51 -2.42
N LYS A 47 -28.34 1.73 -2.18
CA LYS A 47 -27.32 1.73 -3.25
C LYS A 47 -27.02 0.30 -3.67
N LYS A 48 -26.99 0.09 -4.98
CA LYS A 48 -26.66 -1.19 -5.61
C LYS A 48 -25.21 -1.19 -6.07
N ASP A 49 -24.58 -2.36 -6.05
CA ASP A 49 -23.24 -2.61 -6.60
C ASP A 49 -22.15 -1.67 -6.06
N VAL A 50 -22.18 -1.46 -4.75
CA VAL A 50 -21.20 -0.68 -4.01
C VAL A 50 -19.97 -1.54 -3.75
N ILE A 51 -18.79 -0.94 -3.89
CA ILE A 51 -17.52 -1.59 -3.56
C ILE A 51 -17.19 -1.33 -2.09
N GLY A 52 -16.90 -2.40 -1.36
CA GLY A 52 -16.30 -2.33 -0.02
C GLY A 52 -15.08 -3.24 0.08
N VAL A 53 -14.32 -3.12 1.17
CA VAL A 53 -13.13 -3.94 1.43
C VAL A 53 -13.45 -4.98 2.49
N ILE A 54 -13.13 -6.24 2.22
CA ILE A 54 -13.23 -7.33 3.20
C ILE A 54 -12.10 -7.16 4.21
N VAL A 55 -12.43 -7.04 5.50
CA VAL A 55 -11.43 -6.84 6.56
C VAL A 55 -11.32 -8.00 7.54
N ASP A 56 -12.25 -8.95 7.46
CA ASP A 56 -12.30 -10.15 8.28
C ASP A 56 -13.30 -11.17 7.68
N VAL A 57 -13.08 -12.45 7.92
CA VAL A 57 -13.91 -13.57 7.45
C VAL A 57 -14.19 -14.50 8.63
N LYS A 58 -15.47 -14.79 8.88
CA LYS A 58 -15.95 -15.57 10.02
C LYS A 58 -16.81 -16.75 9.58
N GLU A 59 -16.82 -17.82 10.36
CA GLU A 59 -17.70 -18.97 10.12
C GLU A 59 -19.12 -18.72 10.63
N LYS A 60 -19.24 -18.07 11.81
CA LYS A 60 -20.49 -17.80 12.51
C LYS A 60 -20.63 -16.32 12.84
N VAL A 61 -21.86 -15.87 12.99
CA VAL A 61 -22.25 -14.51 13.38
C VAL A 61 -23.30 -14.59 14.47
N GLU A 62 -23.38 -13.56 15.31
CA GLU A 62 -24.26 -13.55 16.50
C GLU A 62 -25.73 -13.23 16.15
N PHE A 63 -26.01 -12.80 14.92
CA PHE A 63 -27.32 -12.32 14.48
C PHE A 63 -27.62 -12.85 13.08
N ASP A 64 -28.84 -13.37 12.88
CA ASP A 64 -29.19 -14.16 11.68
C ASP A 64 -30.32 -13.54 10.83
N LYS A 65 -30.77 -12.31 11.15
CA LYS A 65 -31.85 -11.67 10.40
C LYS A 65 -31.34 -10.74 9.31
N ASN A 66 -31.68 -11.06 8.06
CA ASN A 66 -31.55 -10.24 6.86
C ASN A 66 -30.11 -9.84 6.45
N ILE A 67 -29.16 -10.77 6.55
CA ILE A 67 -27.79 -10.56 6.02
C ILE A 67 -27.83 -10.60 4.49
N LYS A 68 -27.29 -9.56 3.86
CA LYS A 68 -27.20 -9.47 2.39
C LYS A 68 -26.03 -10.31 1.84
N PRO A 69 -26.14 -10.83 0.61
CA PRO A 69 -25.04 -11.56 -0.04
C PRO A 69 -23.92 -10.62 -0.51
N VAL A 70 -22.70 -11.16 -0.55
CA VAL A 70 -21.67 -10.68 -1.49
C VAL A 70 -22.05 -11.08 -2.91
N LYS A 71 -22.08 -10.10 -3.84
CA LYS A 71 -22.40 -10.38 -5.25
C LYS A 71 -21.20 -10.94 -5.99
N THR A 72 -20.02 -10.33 -5.79
CA THR A 72 -18.80 -10.70 -6.52
C THR A 72 -17.56 -10.24 -5.76
N ILE A 73 -16.48 -11.00 -5.83
CA ILE A 73 -15.14 -10.56 -5.42
C ILE A 73 -14.48 -9.87 -6.61
N PHE A 74 -14.09 -8.62 -6.45
CA PHE A 74 -13.63 -7.79 -7.58
C PHE A 74 -12.18 -8.05 -7.96
N ASP A 75 -11.34 -8.37 -6.97
CA ASP A 75 -9.90 -8.56 -7.16
C ASP A 75 -9.52 -10.05 -7.21
N THR A 76 -8.48 -10.37 -7.99
CA THR A 76 -7.91 -11.73 -8.05
C THR A 76 -6.94 -12.00 -6.90
N LYS A 77 -6.41 -10.96 -6.28
CA LYS A 77 -5.56 -10.96 -5.09
C LYS A 77 -5.96 -9.80 -4.19
N PRO A 78 -5.74 -9.86 -2.87
CA PRO A 78 -5.99 -8.73 -1.98
C PRO A 78 -5.36 -7.45 -2.50
N LEU A 79 -6.18 -6.40 -2.58
CA LEU A 79 -5.73 -5.06 -2.88
C LEU A 79 -4.86 -4.51 -1.73
N PHE A 80 -5.25 -4.83 -0.49
CA PHE A 80 -4.52 -4.46 0.71
C PHE A 80 -3.87 -5.68 1.36
N SER A 81 -2.58 -5.59 1.66
CA SER A 81 -1.87 -6.62 2.43
C SER A 81 -2.34 -6.65 3.89
N PHE A 82 -1.99 -7.72 4.61
CA PHE A 82 -2.27 -7.84 6.04
C PHE A 82 -1.62 -6.69 6.83
N GLU A 83 -0.37 -6.35 6.53
CA GLU A 83 0.37 -5.28 7.18
C GLU A 83 -0.28 -3.92 6.93
N GLN A 84 -0.76 -3.67 5.71
CA GLN A 84 -1.48 -2.45 5.36
C GLN A 84 -2.81 -2.35 6.12
N LEU A 85 -3.56 -3.45 6.23
CA LEU A 85 -4.80 -3.49 7.01
C LEU A 85 -4.54 -3.24 8.51
N GLU A 86 -3.52 -3.87 9.08
CA GLU A 86 -3.14 -3.66 10.48
C GLU A 86 -2.68 -2.22 10.74
N PHE A 87 -1.92 -1.65 9.82
CA PHE A 87 -1.51 -0.25 9.90
C PHE A 87 -2.72 0.70 9.79
N ALA A 88 -3.62 0.45 8.84
CA ALA A 88 -4.84 1.22 8.68
C ALA A 88 -5.74 1.13 9.93
N LYS A 89 -5.86 -0.03 10.56
CA LYS A 89 -6.58 -0.21 11.84
C LYS A 89 -5.95 0.64 12.95
N LYS A 90 -4.63 0.67 13.06
CA LYS A 90 -3.92 1.51 14.05
C LYS A 90 -4.22 2.99 13.83
N ILE A 91 -4.19 3.46 12.58
CA ILE A 91 -4.53 4.86 12.23
C ILE A 91 -5.99 5.16 12.54
N ALA A 92 -6.90 4.32 12.08
CA ALA A 92 -8.35 4.48 12.28
C ALA A 92 -8.69 4.59 13.77
N ASN A 93 -8.10 3.72 14.60
CA ASN A 93 -8.28 3.74 16.05
C ASN A 93 -7.66 4.98 16.69
N LYS A 94 -6.43 5.34 16.30
CA LYS A 94 -5.70 6.47 16.88
C LYS A 94 -6.37 7.82 16.61
N TYR A 95 -6.92 8.00 15.41
CA TYR A 95 -7.51 9.27 14.98
C TYR A 95 -9.05 9.24 14.96
N PHE A 96 -9.68 8.19 15.50
CA PHE A 96 -11.13 8.03 15.56
C PHE A 96 -11.83 8.17 14.20
N VAL A 97 -11.19 7.67 13.14
CA VAL A 97 -11.72 7.65 11.77
C VAL A 97 -12.20 6.25 11.43
N SER A 98 -13.13 6.11 10.48
CA SER A 98 -13.55 4.79 10.00
C SER A 98 -12.40 4.08 9.25
N LEU A 99 -12.30 2.77 9.41
CA LEU A 99 -11.29 1.98 8.71
C LEU A 99 -11.43 2.07 7.18
N GLY A 100 -12.66 2.08 6.66
CA GLY A 100 -12.88 2.22 5.22
C GLY A 100 -12.40 3.56 4.67
N MET A 101 -12.57 4.67 5.40
CA MET A 101 -12.02 5.95 4.96
C MET A 101 -10.49 5.95 4.95
N VAL A 102 -9.86 5.38 5.97
CA VAL A 102 -8.38 5.26 6.02
C VAL A 102 -7.86 4.43 4.85
N LEU A 103 -8.51 3.30 4.54
CA LEU A 103 -8.14 2.46 3.40
C LEU A 103 -8.33 3.20 2.06
N ASN A 104 -9.37 4.01 1.93
CA ASN A 104 -9.61 4.81 0.72
C ASN A 104 -8.54 5.89 0.51
N GLN A 105 -7.96 6.40 1.61
CA GLN A 105 -6.83 7.32 1.56
C GLN A 105 -5.52 6.63 1.18
N PHE A 106 -5.36 5.34 1.50
CA PHE A 106 -4.21 4.57 1.03
C PHE A 106 -4.31 4.32 -0.47
N PHE A 107 -5.51 3.92 -0.91
CA PHE A 107 -5.81 3.69 -2.31
C PHE A 107 -7.30 3.91 -2.57
N PRO A 108 -7.70 4.84 -3.45
CA PRO A 108 -9.11 5.08 -3.79
C PRO A 108 -9.74 3.83 -4.41
N TYR A 109 -10.48 3.06 -3.61
CA TYR A 109 -10.89 1.71 -3.97
C TYR A 109 -12.34 1.63 -4.50
N GLU A 110 -13.08 2.72 -4.41
CA GLU A 110 -14.49 2.83 -4.84
C GLU A 110 -14.67 2.73 -6.35
N GLU A 111 -13.62 2.99 -7.12
CA GLU A 111 -13.67 2.90 -8.57
C GLU A 111 -13.69 1.45 -9.05
N LYS A 112 -14.57 1.16 -10.01
CA LYS A 112 -14.65 -0.14 -10.71
C LYS A 112 -13.51 -0.31 -11.73
N VAL A 113 -12.31 0.15 -11.40
CA VAL A 113 -11.12 0.00 -12.24
C VAL A 113 -10.32 -1.19 -11.74
N LYS A 114 -10.06 -2.14 -12.65
CA LYS A 114 -9.05 -3.17 -12.45
C LYS A 114 -7.70 -2.54 -12.75
N PHE A 115 -6.90 -2.28 -11.72
CA PHE A 115 -5.57 -1.73 -11.90
C PHE A 115 -4.60 -2.86 -12.22
N THR A 116 -4.15 -2.93 -13.47
CA THR A 116 -2.96 -3.68 -13.85
C THR A 116 -1.75 -2.76 -13.72
N GLN A 117 -0.94 -2.95 -12.67
CA GLN A 117 0.36 -2.29 -12.57
C GLN A 117 1.30 -2.93 -13.61
N SER A 118 1.37 -2.36 -14.80
CA SER A 118 2.42 -2.68 -15.77
C SER A 118 3.36 -1.49 -15.88
N ILE A 119 4.53 -1.59 -15.25
CA ILE A 119 5.65 -0.69 -15.54
C ILE A 119 6.40 -1.31 -16.71
N ILE A 120 6.34 -0.67 -17.88
CA ILE A 120 7.20 -1.05 -19.01
C ILE A 120 8.55 -0.39 -18.77
N VAL A 121 9.50 -1.11 -18.18
CA VAL A 121 10.89 -0.66 -18.08
C VAL A 121 11.55 -0.87 -19.44
N SER A 122 12.24 0.16 -19.95
CA SER A 122 13.03 0.07 -21.19
C SER A 122 13.93 -1.18 -21.16
N GLN A 123 13.90 -1.98 -22.24
CA GLN A 123 14.47 -3.33 -22.23
C GLN A 123 16.01 -3.37 -22.27
N ASN A 124 16.71 -2.22 -22.29
CA ASN A 124 18.17 -2.15 -22.42
C ASN A 124 18.80 -1.08 -21.50
N VAL A 125 18.45 -1.05 -20.21
CA VAL A 125 19.11 -0.15 -19.25
C VAL A 125 20.46 -0.76 -18.82
N LYS A 126 21.58 -0.08 -19.14
CA LYS A 126 22.89 -0.44 -18.57
C LYS A 126 22.87 -0.11 -17.08
N ARG A 127 23.01 -1.13 -16.23
CA ARG A 127 23.18 -0.93 -14.79
C ARG A 127 24.61 -0.47 -14.52
N VAL A 128 24.75 0.70 -13.91
CA VAL A 128 26.03 1.23 -13.45
C VAL A 128 26.12 0.99 -11.94
N LYS A 129 27.24 0.43 -11.47
CA LYS A 129 27.52 0.34 -10.04
C LYS A 129 27.80 1.76 -9.53
N LEU A 130 26.98 2.21 -8.58
CA LEU A 130 27.10 3.54 -8.01
C LEU A 130 28.18 3.54 -6.92
N ASP A 131 29.02 4.58 -6.89
CA ASP A 131 30.06 4.70 -5.88
C ASP A 131 29.46 5.09 -4.52
N VAL A 132 29.85 4.39 -3.46
CA VAL A 132 29.28 4.54 -2.12
C VAL A 132 30.40 4.68 -1.11
N ASN A 133 30.38 5.78 -0.37
CA ASN A 133 31.25 5.98 0.77
C ASN A 133 30.68 5.27 2.02
N VAL A 134 31.35 4.18 2.42
CA VAL A 134 30.95 3.27 3.50
C VAL A 134 30.77 3.98 4.84
N LYS A 135 31.48 5.09 5.09
CA LYS A 135 31.34 5.91 6.31
C LYS A 135 29.88 6.31 6.56
N TYR A 136 29.12 6.61 5.51
CA TYR A 136 27.71 6.99 5.66
C TYR A 136 26.80 5.81 6.05
N LEU A 137 27.17 4.58 5.67
CA LEU A 137 26.39 3.38 5.98
C LEU A 137 26.51 2.97 7.45
N GLU A 138 27.65 3.26 8.09
CA GLU A 138 27.89 2.93 9.49
C GLU A 138 26.89 3.64 10.42
N PHE A 139 26.51 4.87 10.11
CA PHE A 139 25.54 5.65 10.89
C PHE A 139 24.12 5.06 10.92
N ILE A 140 23.73 4.26 9.93
CA ILE A 140 22.39 3.64 9.89
C ILE A 140 22.25 2.53 10.93
N LYS A 141 23.35 1.83 11.25
CA LYS A 141 23.31 0.62 12.07
C LYS A 141 22.72 0.87 13.47
N ASP A 142 22.84 2.10 13.97
CA ASP A 142 22.44 2.47 15.32
C ASP A 142 21.04 3.10 15.43
N LYS A 143 20.28 3.26 14.34
CA LYS A 143 18.91 3.85 14.32
C LYS A 143 18.77 5.16 15.13
N LYS A 144 19.76 6.04 15.05
CA LYS A 144 19.77 7.33 15.78
C LYS A 144 19.05 8.43 14.99
N LEU A 145 18.62 9.48 15.69
CA LEU A 145 18.21 10.73 15.07
C LEU A 145 19.43 11.34 14.36
N LEU A 146 19.29 11.63 13.06
CA LEU A 146 20.33 12.27 12.26
C LEU A 146 20.06 13.77 12.19
N VAL A 147 21.04 14.56 12.63
CA VAL A 147 21.04 16.02 12.54
C VAL A 147 22.21 16.41 11.64
N PHE A 148 21.95 17.31 10.70
CA PHE A 148 22.94 17.80 9.74
C PHE A 148 22.99 19.32 9.84
N ASP A 149 24.21 19.88 9.73
CA ASP A 149 24.40 21.32 9.83
C ASP A 149 23.98 22.01 8.52
N THR A 150 24.11 21.31 7.40
CA THR A 150 23.73 21.82 6.08
C THR A 150 22.84 20.87 5.30
N ILE A 151 22.07 21.43 4.36
CA ILE A 151 21.25 20.64 3.43
C ILE A 151 22.12 19.78 2.51
N ASN A 152 23.32 20.24 2.15
CA ASN A 152 24.24 19.50 1.29
C ASN A 152 24.80 18.26 1.98
N GLU A 153 25.14 18.35 3.27
CA GLU A 153 25.54 17.18 4.07
C GLU A 153 24.41 16.17 4.18
N LYS A 154 23.20 16.65 4.45
CA LYS A 154 21.99 15.82 4.49
C LYS A 154 21.77 15.11 3.15
N PHE A 155 21.87 15.83 2.04
CA PHE A 155 21.71 15.26 0.71
C PHE A 155 22.81 14.25 0.39
N LEU A 156 24.07 14.57 0.68
CA LEU A 156 25.19 13.66 0.48
C LEU A 156 25.04 12.37 1.27
N PHE A 157 24.58 12.46 2.52
CA PHE A 157 24.24 11.30 3.33
C PHE A 157 23.21 10.42 2.62
N TYR A 158 22.04 10.96 2.28
CA TYR A 158 20.97 10.18 1.65
C TYR A 158 21.35 9.64 0.27
N THR A 159 22.13 10.38 -0.52
CA THR A 159 22.65 9.89 -1.82
C THR A 159 23.44 8.60 -1.64
N ASN A 160 24.32 8.51 -0.65
CA ASN A 160 25.10 7.29 -0.39
C ASN A 160 24.20 6.12 0.05
N ILE A 161 23.17 6.39 0.85
CA ILE A 161 22.20 5.35 1.26
C ILE A 161 21.40 4.84 0.06
N ILE A 162 20.93 5.75 -0.78
CA ILE A 162 20.16 5.42 -1.99
C ILE A 162 21.01 4.58 -2.93
N PHE A 163 22.26 4.98 -3.17
CA PHE A 163 23.18 4.26 -4.04
C PHE A 163 23.47 2.84 -3.51
N ASP A 164 23.66 2.67 -2.21
CA ASP A 164 23.81 1.34 -1.59
C ASP A 164 22.57 0.45 -1.76
N ILE A 165 21.36 1.00 -1.55
CA ILE A 165 20.11 0.25 -1.70
C ILE A 165 19.87 -0.14 -3.16
N ILE A 166 20.12 0.78 -4.11
CA ILE A 166 20.02 0.51 -5.55
C ILE A 166 21.02 -0.57 -5.97
N ASN A 167 22.28 -0.49 -5.52
CA ASN A 167 23.31 -1.50 -5.78
C ASN A 167 22.91 -2.89 -5.24
N LYS A 168 22.08 -2.95 -4.19
CA LYS A 168 21.53 -4.18 -3.60
C LYS A 168 20.24 -4.66 -4.26
N GLU A 169 19.80 -4.00 -5.33
CA GLU A 169 18.57 -4.31 -6.07
C GLU A 169 17.31 -4.26 -5.19
N LYS A 170 17.29 -3.35 -4.22
CA LYS A 170 16.16 -3.14 -3.32
C LYS A 170 15.42 -1.86 -3.68
N GLN A 171 14.15 -1.82 -3.31
CA GLN A 171 13.30 -0.65 -3.45
C GLN A 171 13.46 0.28 -2.24
N LEU A 172 13.27 1.57 -2.45
CA LEU A 172 13.30 2.60 -1.41
C LEU A 172 12.16 3.60 -1.61
N ILE A 173 11.67 4.14 -0.51
CA ILE A 173 10.68 5.23 -0.49
C ILE A 173 11.36 6.42 0.20
N ILE A 174 11.37 7.57 -0.48
CA ILE A 174 11.88 8.84 0.09
C ILE A 174 10.70 9.76 0.29
N LEU A 175 10.55 10.28 1.50
CA LEU A 175 9.51 11.24 1.85
C LEU A 175 10.14 12.62 2.05
N PHE A 176 9.61 13.61 1.35
CA PHE A 176 10.00 15.01 1.49
C PHE A 176 8.88 15.80 2.17
N PRO A 177 9.21 16.85 2.94
CA PRO A 177 8.19 17.73 3.52
C PRO A 177 7.34 18.47 2.47
N SER A 178 7.93 18.74 1.30
CA SER A 178 7.27 19.39 0.17
C SER A 178 8.02 19.13 -1.14
N ASN A 179 7.37 19.43 -2.27
CA ASN A 179 7.94 19.25 -3.61
C ASN A 179 9.18 20.11 -3.90
N VAL A 180 9.40 21.18 -3.13
CA VAL A 180 10.58 22.06 -3.32
C VAL A 180 11.87 21.28 -3.04
N TYR A 181 11.91 20.55 -1.92
CA TYR A 181 13.07 19.74 -1.55
C TYR A 181 13.36 18.59 -2.53
N LEU A 182 12.31 18.09 -3.19
CA LEU A 182 12.43 17.02 -4.18
C LEU A 182 13.27 17.49 -5.37
N ILE A 183 13.00 18.69 -5.91
CA ILE A 183 13.70 19.23 -7.08
C ILE A 183 15.18 19.45 -6.77
N ASP A 184 15.48 20.06 -5.62
CA ASP A 184 16.86 20.34 -5.22
C ASP A 184 17.65 19.06 -4.96
N PHE A 185 17.00 18.08 -4.30
CA PHE A 185 17.61 16.77 -4.08
C PHE A 185 17.87 16.02 -5.38
N TRP A 186 16.93 16.05 -6.34
CA TRP A 186 17.14 15.42 -7.64
C TRP A 186 18.31 16.04 -8.40
N LYS A 187 18.41 17.36 -8.45
CA LYS A 187 19.55 18.05 -9.07
C LYS A 187 20.87 17.65 -8.40
N PHE A 188 20.88 17.56 -7.08
CA PHE A 188 22.04 17.10 -6.32
C PHE A 188 22.39 15.64 -6.64
N LEU A 189 21.41 14.74 -6.66
CA LEU A 189 21.60 13.33 -6.94
C LEU A 189 22.18 13.11 -8.35
N PHE A 190 21.60 13.74 -9.39
CA PHE A 190 22.08 13.62 -10.76
C PHE A 190 23.47 14.20 -10.97
N LYS A 191 23.83 15.29 -10.28
CA LYS A 191 25.20 15.83 -10.33
C LYS A 191 26.24 14.83 -9.83
N ASN A 192 25.86 13.96 -8.89
CA ASN A 192 26.72 12.94 -8.30
C ASN A 192 26.63 11.57 -9.01
N ILE A 193 25.86 11.47 -10.09
CA ILE A 193 25.84 10.31 -10.98
C ILE A 193 26.62 10.71 -12.24
N ASN A 194 27.70 9.99 -12.57
CA ASN A 194 28.39 10.20 -13.85
C ASN A 194 27.37 10.04 -14.99
N GLY A 195 27.25 11.07 -15.85
CA GLY A 195 26.12 11.33 -16.75
C GLY A 195 25.79 10.30 -17.84
N GLU A 196 26.24 9.05 -17.72
CA GLU A 196 25.82 7.98 -18.60
C GLU A 196 24.58 7.28 -18.03
N SER A 197 23.42 7.78 -18.47
CA SER A 197 22.11 7.11 -18.47
C SER A 197 21.53 6.69 -17.12
N VAL A 198 20.79 7.59 -16.49
CA VAL A 198 19.78 7.21 -15.49
C VAL A 198 18.46 7.93 -15.81
N LEU A 199 17.59 7.26 -16.56
CA LEU A 199 16.16 7.54 -16.56
C LEU A 199 15.58 6.75 -15.38
N LEU A 200 15.39 7.41 -14.24
CA LEU A 200 14.50 6.92 -13.20
C LEU A 200 13.15 7.59 -13.42
N VAL A 201 12.20 6.79 -13.92
CA VAL A 201 10.77 7.15 -14.05
C VAL A 201 10.16 7.31 -12.67
#